data_AF-A0A957VT62-F1
#
_entry.id   AF-A0A957VT62-F1
#
_cell.length_a   1.000
_cell.length_b   1.000
_cell.length_c   1.000
_cell.angle_alpha   90.00
_cell.angle_beta   90.00
_cell.angle_gamma   90.00
#
_symmetry.space_group_name_H-M   'P 1'
#
loop_
_entity.id
_entity.type
_entity.pdbx_description
1 polymer ?
#
loop_
_entity_poly.entity_id
_entity_poly.type
_entity_poly.pdbx_seq_one_letter_code
_entity_poly.pdbx_strand_id
1 'polypeptide(L)' 'MWIEVNEYSINPSKINVLSMYSKYGDYQHNRDKICHYIYILLDGGRIDIEFETEEQCRMEINRIKEKVGKSIVE' A
#
# COMPACT_ATOMS: atom_id res chain seq x y z
N MET A 1 -7.67 -15.99 4.90
CA MET A 1 -7.11 -15.02 5.87
C MET A 1 -7.11 -13.66 5.19
N TRP A 2 -7.67 -12.63 5.83
CA TRP A 2 -7.67 -11.26 5.31
C TRP A 2 -6.50 -10.46 5.90
N ILE A 3 -5.99 -9.47 5.16
CA ILE A 3 -4.99 -8.52 5.62
C ILE A 3 -5.69 -7.20 5.92
N GLU A 4 -5.73 -6.82 7.19
CA GLU A 4 -6.24 -5.52 7.63
C GLU A 4 -5.12 -4.48 7.60
N VAL A 5 -5.32 -3.38 6.86
CA VAL A 5 -4.39 -2.24 6.75
C VAL A 5 -5.22 -0.95 6.80
N ASN A 6 -5.04 -0.14 7.85
CA ASN A 6 -5.90 1.02 8.13
C ASN A 6 -7.39 0.63 8.08
N GLU A 7 -8.16 1.23 7.19
CA GLU A 7 -9.59 0.96 6.96
C GLU A 7 -9.86 -0.13 5.91
N TYR A 8 -8.82 -0.70 5.31
CA TYR A 8 -8.91 -1.67 4.22
C TYR A 8 -8.75 -3.11 4.72
N SER A 9 -9.70 -3.97 4.33
CA SER A 9 -9.58 -5.43 4.43
C SER A 9 -9.26 -6.01 3.06
N ILE A 10 -8.05 -6.56 2.91
CA ILE A 10 -7.51 -6.98 1.61
C ILE A 10 -7.36 -8.49 1.56
N ASN A 11 -7.85 -9.11 0.48
CA ASN A 11 -7.63 -10.52 0.24
C ASN A 11 -6.25 -10.72 -0.42
N PRO A 12 -5.27 -11.37 0.25
CA PRO A 12 -3.92 -11.53 -0.28
C PRO A 12 -3.88 -12.30 -1.61
N SER A 13 -4.82 -13.22 -1.85
CA SER A 13 -4.83 -13.99 -3.10
C SER A 13 -5.13 -13.15 -4.33
N LYS A 14 -5.83 -12.02 -4.15
CA LYS A 14 -6.23 -11.09 -5.21
C LYS A 14 -5.18 -10.02 -5.53
N ILE A 15 -4.08 -9.95 -4.77
CA ILE A 15 -3.01 -8.96 -5.01
C ILE A 15 -2.18 -9.39 -6.23
N ASN A 16 -2.10 -8.51 -7.22
CA ASN A 16 -1.33 -8.72 -8.46
C ASN A 16 -0.05 -7.90 -8.48
N VAL A 17 -0.12 -6.65 -8.03
CA VAL A 17 1.01 -5.73 -7.92
C VAL A 17 1.00 -5.12 -6.53
N LEU A 18 2.18 -4.98 -5.94
CA LEU A 18 2.38 -4.38 -4.64
C LEU A 18 3.65 -3.55 -4.69
N SER A 19 3.52 -2.24 -4.58
CA SER A 19 4.65 -1.31 -4.69
C SER A 19 4.51 -0.18 -3.68
N MET A 20 5.59 0.56 -3.46
CA MET A 20 5.60 1.74 -2.60
C MET A 20 6.00 2.95 -3.44
N TYR A 21 5.34 4.08 -3.22
CA TYR A 21 5.73 5.34 -3.84
C TYR A 21 5.51 6.51 -2.89
N SER A 22 6.25 7.59 -3.13
CA SER A 22 6.11 8.85 -2.41
C SER A 22 5.72 9.94 -3.40
N LYS A 23 4.79 10.81 -3.00
CA LYS A 23 4.45 12.01 -3.77
C LYS A 23 4.22 13.18 -2.83
N TYR A 24 4.41 14.39 -3.34
CA TYR A 24 3.90 15.57 -2.64
C TYR A 24 2.38 15.47 -2.51
N GLY A 25 1.88 15.90 -1.36
CA GLY A 25 0.44 16.01 -1.13
C GLY A 25 -0.24 16.87 -2.21
N ASP A 26 -1.50 16.55 -2.49
CA ASP A 26 -2.30 17.29 -3.46
C ASP A 26 -2.98 18.53 -2.84
N TYR A 27 -4.13 18.98 -3.36
CA TYR A 27 -4.83 20.10 -2.72
C TYR A 27 -5.46 19.71 -1.36
N GLN A 28 -5.79 18.43 -1.17
CA GLN A 28 -6.40 17.91 0.06
C GLN A 28 -5.34 17.57 1.12
N HIS A 29 -4.12 17.24 0.68
CA HIS A 29 -3.00 16.88 1.53
C HIS A 29 -1.91 17.94 1.35
N ASN A 30 -1.61 18.75 2.36
CA ASN A 30 -0.66 19.88 2.30
C ASN A 30 0.48 19.69 1.27
N ARG A 31 0.52 20.56 0.24
CA ARG A 31 1.45 20.45 -0.91
C ARG A 31 2.94 20.42 -0.53
N ASP A 32 3.26 20.97 0.64
CA ASP A 32 4.64 21.02 1.14
C ASP A 32 5.03 19.76 1.94
N LYS A 33 4.09 18.83 2.16
CA LYS A 33 4.32 17.55 2.84
C LYS A 33 4.49 16.43 1.82
N ILE A 34 5.52 15.62 2.01
CA ILE A 34 5.67 14.34 1.30
C ILE A 34 4.78 13.31 2.00
N CYS A 35 3.93 12.64 1.22
CA CYS A 35 3.12 11.53 1.68
C CYS A 35 3.64 10.22 1.06
N HIS A 36 3.57 9.14 1.85
CA HIS A 36 4.07 7.82 1.46
C HIS A 36 2.90 6.87 1.27
N TYR A 37 2.91 6.09 0.19
CA TYR A 37 1.78 5.26 -0.20
C TYR A 37 2.21 3.83 -0.50
N ILE A 38 1.40 2.87 -0.05
CA ILE A 38 1.39 1.52 -0.59
C ILE A 38 0.39 1.47 -1.73
N TYR A 39 0.89 1.11 -2.91
CA TYR A 39 0.09 0.83 -4.10
C TYR A 39 -0.24 -0.66 -4.15
N ILE A 40 -1.52 -1.00 -4.24
CA ILE A 40 -2.01 -2.37 -4.36
C ILE A 40 -2.92 -2.46 -5.58
N LEU A 41 -2.53 -3.27 -6.56
CA LEU A 41 -3.40 -3.65 -7.67
C LEU A 41 -4.05 -5.00 -7.38
N LEU A 42 -5.37 -5.02 -7.43
CA LEU A 42 -6.22 -6.21 -7.29
C LEU A 42 -6.87 -6.54 -8.64
N ASP A 43 -7.37 -7.77 -8.81
CA ASP A 43 -8.12 -8.18 -10.01
C ASP A 43 -9.31 -7.26 -10.37
N GLY A 44 -9.87 -6.55 -9.38
CA GLY A 44 -11.06 -5.71 -9.53
C GLY A 44 -10.84 -4.23 -9.22
N GLY A 45 -9.60 -3.77 -9.03
CA GLY A 45 -9.37 -2.37 -8.71
C GLY A 45 -8.01 -2.07 -8.11
N ARG A 46 -7.85 -0.80 -7.71
CA ARG A 46 -6.63 -0.25 -7.15
C ARG A 46 -6.92 0.31 -5.76
N ILE A 47 -5.97 0.13 -4.85
CA ILE A 47 -5.97 0.75 -3.53
C ILE A 47 -4.64 1.48 -3.35
N ASP A 48 -4.71 2.74 -2.92
CA ASP A 48 -3.55 3.49 -2.42
C ASP A 48 -3.76 3.72 -0.93
N ILE A 49 -2.82 3.27 -0.11
CA ILE A 49 -2.90 3.39 1.36
C ILE A 49 -1.82 4.37 1.80
N GLU A 50 -2.24 5.49 2.38
CA GLU A 50 -1.35 6.52 2.91
C GLU A 50 -0.75 6.13 4.27
N PHE A 51 0.52 6.48 4.45
CA PHE A 51 1.27 6.40 5.69
C PHE A 51 1.95 7.74 5.97
N GLU A 52 2.11 8.05 7.25
CA GLU A 52 2.71 9.30 7.67
C GLU A 52 4.22 9.33 7.40
N THR A 53 4.89 8.16 7.46
CA THR A 53 6.33 8.04 7.25
C THR A 53 6.68 6.92 6.27
N GLU A 54 7.83 7.06 5.61
CA GLU A 54 8.38 6.02 4.73
C GLU A 54 8.61 4.70 5.48
N GLU A 55 9.06 4.79 6.73
CA GLU A 55 9.35 3.61 7.54
C GLU A 55 8.08 2.80 7.85
N GLN A 56 6.97 3.48 8.18
CA GLN A 56 5.68 2.80 8.35
C GLN A 56 5.25 2.11 7.06
N CYS A 57 5.40 2.80 5.92
CA CYS A 57 5.08 2.26 4.60
C CYS A 57 5.91 1.01 4.28
N ARG A 58 7.22 1.04 4.61
CA ARG A 58 8.17 -0.06 4.42
C ARG A 58 7.91 -1.25 5.33
N MET A 59 7.60 -1.01 6.60
CA MET A 59 7.23 -2.09 7.52
C MET A 59 5.95 -2.79 7.06
N GLU A 60 4.98 -2.00 6.62
CA GLU A 60 3.67 -2.52 6.26
C GLU A 60 3.68 -3.25 4.91
N ILE A 61 4.41 -2.75 3.89
CA ILE A 61 4.55 -3.47 2.61
C ILE A 61 5.25 -4.83 2.80
N ASN A 62 6.26 -4.91 3.68
CA ASN A 62 6.92 -6.16 4.00
C ASN A 62 5.98 -7.15 4.70
N ARG A 63 5.18 -6.67 5.66
CA ARG A 63 4.14 -7.47 6.33
C ARG A 63 3.12 -8.02 5.34
N ILE A 64 2.71 -7.22 4.34
CA ILE A 64 1.80 -7.67 3.28
C ILE A 64 2.49 -8.75 2.42
N LYS A 65 3.74 -8.53 2.00
CA LYS A 65 4.50 -9.49 1.18
C LYS A 65 4.59 -10.86 1.84
N GLU A 66 4.92 -10.91 3.14
CA GLU A 66 4.98 -12.16 3.91
C GLU A 66 3.65 -12.93 3.90
N LYS A 67 2.52 -12.21 3.96
CA LYS A 67 1.18 -12.82 3.96
C LYS A 67 0.68 -13.24 2.58
N VAL A 68 1.17 -12.60 1.52
CA VAL A 68 0.76 -12.93 0.14
C VAL A 68 1.38 -14.24 -0.31
N GLY A 69 2.62 -14.54 0.10
CA GLY A 69 3.25 -15.86 -0.09
C GLY A 69 3.43 -16.30 -1.56
N LYS A 70 3.18 -15.43 -2.54
CA LYS A 70 3.43 -15.63 -3.97
C LYS A 70 4.35 -14.52 -4.49
N SER A 71 5.06 -14.77 -5.60
CA SER A 71 5.78 -13.70 -6.29
C SER A 71 4.80 -12.62 -6.73
N ILE A 72 5.04 -11.39 -6.27
CA ILE A 72 4.30 -10.19 -6.68
C ILE A 72 5.20 -9.43 -7.64
N VAL A 73 4.62 -8.82 -8.67
CA VAL A 73 5.34 -7.87 -9.52
C VAL A 73 5.46 -6.55 -8.75
N GLU A 74 6.69 -6.05 -8.57
CA GLU A 74 7.00 -4.79 -7.87
C GLU A 74 7.01 -3.58 -8.81
#